data_AF-A0AAW6SUI7-F1
#
_entry.id   AF-A0AAW6SUI7-F1
#
_cell.length_a   1.000
_cell.length_b   1.000
_cell.length_c   1.000
_cell.angle_alpha   90.00
_cell.angle_beta   90.00
_cell.angle_gamma   90.00
#
_symmetry.space_group_name_H-M   'P 1'
#
loop_
_entity.id
_entity.type
_entity.pdbx_description
1 polymer ?
#
loop_
_entity_poly.entity_id
_entity_poly.type
_entity_poly.pdbx_seq_one_letter_code
_entity_poly.pdbx_strand_id
1 'polypeptide(L)'
;MEIYTTELQQEDVNTILNNSAFIQDIKVVKERDATSGTDYWITTVKNKDSDGNLIKLKRGFAPATTEDNKAISVRKFANDNRVTFAVNASIFNTTTKEITGTHIFNSQILNENKTLQRYTLGIKADNTLTYYNPGTSAQTMLADGCVNALTAFTPLITNGVAVSQSILDTNANGSVRNPRQVIGQMANKDLVFFTCEGRKPDQAGMLDKDVIRILLAKNVQFAYMLDGGGSTETVIRGHLMNTPIDDKGFTERPVPDFLYFSNEMQIPRDIDLANIHEDIGEVKKKLDDTTNSIGEFSPTTKVVTSLNDLKENGIYWVNGQSEGVPNSESAWSVLHIQHSEWNALQLAIPYHWSKNTLMSRRTDPKEKKWFAWRSV
;
A
#
# COMPACT_ATOMS: atom_id res chain seq x y z
N MET A 1 3.87 52.66 -35.67
CA MET A 1 4.17 51.33 -35.10
C MET A 1 2.85 50.82 -34.56
N GLU A 2 2.13 50.04 -35.36
CA GLU A 2 0.84 49.47 -34.96
C GLU A 2 1.10 48.32 -34.00
N ILE A 3 0.62 48.47 -32.76
CA ILE A 3 0.65 47.40 -31.76
C ILE A 3 -0.65 46.64 -31.91
N TYR A 4 -0.56 45.42 -32.43
CA TYR A 4 -1.65 44.45 -32.39
C TYR A 4 -1.79 43.97 -30.95
N THR A 5 -2.81 44.46 -30.24
CA THR A 5 -3.29 43.81 -29.02
C THR A 5 -4.19 42.66 -29.45
N THR A 6 -3.64 41.45 -29.44
CA THR A 6 -4.47 40.24 -29.38
C THR A 6 -5.17 40.23 -28.03
N GLU A 7 -6.49 40.42 -28.04
CA GLU A 7 -7.34 40.07 -26.91
C GLU A 7 -7.12 38.58 -26.63
N LEU A 8 -6.38 38.27 -25.57
CA LEU A 8 -6.45 36.96 -24.95
C LEU A 8 -7.89 36.79 -24.50
N GLN A 9 -8.64 35.92 -25.19
CA GLN A 9 -9.90 35.43 -24.67
C GLN A 9 -9.62 34.94 -23.25
N GLN A 10 -10.29 35.57 -22.30
CA GLN A 10 -10.23 35.22 -20.90
C GLN A 10 -10.94 33.86 -20.76
N GLU A 11 -10.23 32.78 -21.10
CA GLU A 11 -10.62 31.45 -20.67
C GLU A 11 -10.74 31.51 -19.14
N ASP A 12 -11.90 31.12 -18.64
CA ASP A 12 -12.20 31.13 -17.21
C ASP A 12 -11.05 30.46 -16.46
N VAL A 13 -10.54 31.12 -15.41
CA VAL A 13 -9.48 30.56 -14.56
C VAL A 13 -9.88 29.17 -14.05
N ASN A 14 -11.17 28.90 -13.91
CA ASN A 14 -11.72 27.57 -13.62
C ASN A 14 -11.54 26.56 -14.77
N THR A 15 -11.71 26.94 -16.04
CA THR A 15 -11.44 26.08 -17.20
C THR A 15 -9.94 25.75 -17.31
N ILE A 16 -9.10 26.75 -17.05
CA ILE A 16 -7.65 26.64 -16.99
C ILE A 16 -7.24 25.73 -15.81
N LEU A 17 -7.85 25.84 -14.63
CA LEU A 17 -7.59 24.98 -13.46
C LEU A 17 -8.16 23.56 -13.61
N ASN A 18 -9.23 23.38 -14.38
CA ASN A 18 -9.92 22.10 -14.57
C ASN A 18 -9.29 21.20 -15.64
N ASN A 19 -8.50 21.75 -16.58
CA ASN A 19 -7.61 20.97 -17.45
C ASN A 19 -6.32 20.61 -16.71
N SER A 20 -6.46 19.85 -15.63
CA SER A 20 -5.38 19.52 -14.72
C SER A 20 -4.44 18.45 -15.29
N ALA A 21 -3.16 18.57 -14.92
CA ALA A 21 -2.13 17.52 -15.06
C ALA A 21 -2.58 16.11 -14.60
N PHE A 22 -3.62 16.06 -13.77
CA PHE A 22 -4.16 14.83 -13.21
C PHE A 22 -5.62 14.61 -13.56
N ILE A 23 -6.05 13.35 -13.59
CA ILE A 23 -7.47 12.98 -13.74
C ILE A 23 -8.23 13.43 -12.48
N GLN A 24 -9.39 14.07 -12.70
CA GLN A 24 -10.25 14.55 -11.61
C GLN A 24 -11.35 13.56 -11.22
N ASP A 25 -11.73 12.66 -12.11
CA ASP A 25 -12.73 11.62 -11.88
C ASP A 25 -12.20 10.43 -11.05
N ILE A 26 -11.43 10.75 -10.01
CA ILE A 26 -10.88 9.82 -9.03
C ILE A 26 -11.37 10.20 -7.63
N LYS A 27 -11.94 9.23 -6.92
CA LYS A 27 -12.40 9.38 -5.53
C LYS A 27 -11.67 8.41 -4.64
N VAL A 28 -11.09 8.91 -3.55
CA VAL A 28 -10.37 8.11 -2.57
C VAL A 28 -11.09 8.19 -1.24
N VAL A 29 -11.37 7.05 -0.62
CA VAL A 29 -11.98 6.96 0.70
C VAL A 29 -11.09 6.11 1.59
N LYS A 30 -10.68 6.66 2.74
CA LYS A 30 -10.03 5.91 3.82
C LYS A 30 -11.09 5.49 4.84
N GLU A 31 -11.13 4.21 5.17
CA GLU A 31 -12.02 3.64 6.19
C GLU A 31 -11.23 2.66 7.08
N ARG A 32 -11.77 2.30 8.24
CA ARG A 32 -11.24 1.25 9.12
C ARG A 32 -12.28 0.15 9.27
N ASP A 33 -11.90 -1.08 8.95
CA ASP A 33 -12.80 -2.21 9.11
C ASP A 33 -12.80 -2.68 10.57
N ALA A 34 -13.97 -2.71 11.19
CA ALA A 34 -14.12 -3.14 12.58
C ALA A 34 -13.83 -4.63 12.78
N THR A 35 -14.06 -5.46 11.75
CA THR A 35 -13.88 -6.93 11.85
C THR A 35 -12.41 -7.32 11.80
N SER A 36 -11.61 -6.70 10.93
CA SER A 36 -10.18 -6.94 10.82
C SER A 36 -9.34 -6.02 11.71
N GLY A 37 -9.91 -4.91 12.20
CA GLY A 37 -9.17 -3.85 12.87
C GLY A 37 -8.09 -3.25 11.97
N THR A 38 -8.36 -3.09 10.67
CA THR A 38 -7.37 -2.65 9.68
C THR A 38 -7.92 -1.50 8.85
N ASP A 39 -7.09 -0.48 8.65
CA ASP A 39 -7.32 0.65 7.76
C ASP A 39 -7.18 0.21 6.31
N TYR A 40 -8.04 0.75 5.46
CA TYR A 40 -8.01 0.51 4.03
C TYR A 40 -8.44 1.75 3.26
N TRP A 41 -8.06 1.75 1.99
CA TRP A 41 -8.45 2.75 1.02
C TRP A 41 -9.21 2.08 -0.11
N ILE A 42 -10.29 2.73 -0.52
CA ILE A 42 -10.99 2.43 -1.77
C ILE A 42 -10.81 3.63 -2.69
N THR A 43 -10.11 3.41 -3.80
CA THR A 43 -9.97 4.38 -4.87
C THR A 43 -10.89 3.99 -6.01
N THR A 44 -11.86 4.83 -6.32
CA THR A 44 -12.77 4.65 -7.46
C THR A 44 -12.36 5.60 -8.58
N VAL A 45 -12.19 5.07 -9.79
CA VAL A 45 -11.92 5.84 -11.00
C VAL A 45 -13.09 5.64 -11.95
N LYS A 46 -13.71 6.73 -12.41
CA LYS A 46 -14.80 6.58 -13.38
C LYS A 46 -14.29 5.94 -14.66
N ASN A 47 -15.13 5.15 -15.32
CA ASN A 47 -14.75 4.57 -16.62
C ASN A 47 -14.61 5.65 -17.70
N LYS A 48 -15.43 6.71 -17.60
CA LYS A 48 -15.44 7.82 -18.54
C LYS A 48 -15.38 9.15 -17.82
N ASP A 49 -14.76 10.13 -18.47
CA ASP A 49 -14.78 11.53 -18.04
C ASP A 49 -16.15 12.19 -18.31
N SER A 50 -16.28 13.47 -17.98
CA SER A 50 -17.49 14.25 -18.22
C SER A 50 -17.88 14.36 -19.71
N ASP A 51 -16.91 14.24 -20.60
CA ASP A 51 -17.09 14.35 -22.05
C ASP A 51 -17.39 12.99 -22.71
N GLY A 52 -17.39 11.92 -21.90
CA GLY A 52 -17.67 10.56 -22.34
C GLY A 52 -16.48 9.81 -22.93
N ASN A 53 -15.27 10.38 -22.85
CA ASN A 53 -14.03 9.72 -23.25
C ASN A 53 -13.64 8.68 -22.21
N LEU A 54 -13.02 7.59 -22.67
CA LEU A 54 -12.55 6.53 -21.78
C LEU A 54 -11.37 7.03 -20.95
N ILE A 55 -11.50 6.97 -19.62
CA ILE A 55 -10.36 7.12 -18.71
C ILE A 55 -9.61 5.79 -18.73
N LYS A 56 -8.63 5.69 -19.62
CA LYS A 56 -7.97 4.42 -19.96
C LYS A 56 -7.10 3.91 -18.81
N LEU A 57 -7.37 2.69 -18.34
CA LEU A 57 -6.43 1.97 -17.48
C LEU A 57 -5.20 1.59 -18.30
N LYS A 58 -4.04 2.05 -17.85
CA LYS A 58 -2.75 1.77 -18.47
C LYS A 58 -1.98 0.75 -17.63
N ARG A 59 -1.05 0.05 -18.30
CA ARG A 59 -0.08 -0.86 -17.67
C ARG A 59 1.31 -0.36 -17.97
N GLY A 60 2.20 -0.38 -16.98
CA GLY A 60 3.58 0.08 -17.09
C GLY A 60 4.54 -0.94 -16.49
N PHE A 61 5.83 -0.76 -16.77
CA PHE A 61 6.90 -1.62 -16.29
C PHE A 61 8.07 -0.78 -15.79
N ALA A 62 8.84 -1.34 -14.87
CA ALA A 62 10.11 -0.74 -14.46
C ALA A 62 11.05 -0.65 -15.69
N PRO A 63 11.86 0.42 -15.80
CA PRO A 63 12.72 0.62 -16.96
C PRO A 63 13.81 -0.46 -17.03
N ALA A 64 13.81 -1.26 -18.10
CA ALA A 64 14.79 -2.35 -18.30
C ALA A 64 16.17 -1.84 -18.76
N THR A 65 16.71 -0.79 -18.15
CA THR A 65 17.95 -0.13 -18.60
C THR A 65 19.22 -0.70 -17.98
N THR A 66 19.14 -1.35 -16.81
CA THR A 66 20.25 -2.02 -16.11
C THR A 66 19.72 -3.25 -15.34
N GLU A 67 20.61 -4.17 -14.92
CA GLU A 67 20.22 -5.29 -14.05
C GLU A 67 19.56 -4.81 -12.74
N ASP A 68 19.97 -3.65 -12.22
CA ASP A 68 19.45 -3.05 -10.99
C ASP A 68 18.06 -2.37 -11.15
N ASN A 69 17.64 -2.06 -12.39
CA ASN A 69 16.38 -1.36 -12.66
C ASN A 69 15.21 -2.29 -13.06
N LYS A 70 15.36 -3.61 -12.92
CA LYS A 70 14.27 -4.57 -13.20
C LYS A 70 13.03 -4.37 -12.32
N ALA A 71 13.15 -3.62 -11.21
CA ALA A 71 12.05 -3.22 -10.37
C ALA A 71 12.32 -1.84 -9.73
N ILE A 72 11.27 -1.05 -9.52
CA ILE A 72 11.31 0.26 -8.82
C ILE A 72 10.07 0.38 -7.93
N SER A 73 10.07 1.29 -6.94
CA SER A 73 8.85 1.51 -6.15
C SER A 73 7.73 2.09 -7.00
N VAL A 74 6.49 1.90 -6.59
CA VAL A 74 5.32 2.47 -7.30
C VAL A 74 5.39 3.99 -7.29
N ARG A 75 5.90 4.59 -6.21
CA ARG A 75 6.04 6.05 -6.12
C ARG A 75 7.10 6.57 -7.09
N LYS A 76 8.25 5.89 -7.22
CA LYS A 76 9.26 6.25 -8.22
C LYS A 76 8.67 6.17 -9.64
N PHE A 77 7.98 5.07 -9.97
CA PHE A 77 7.31 4.96 -11.26
C PHE A 77 6.30 6.09 -11.48
N ALA A 78 5.49 6.39 -10.46
CA ALA A 78 4.46 7.41 -10.53
C ALA A 78 5.02 8.80 -10.78
N ASN A 79 6.11 9.15 -10.09
CA ASN A 79 6.79 10.44 -10.23
C ASN A 79 7.49 10.57 -11.59
N ASP A 80 8.31 9.59 -11.96
CA ASP A 80 9.05 9.58 -13.24
C ASP A 80 8.09 9.75 -14.44
N ASN A 81 6.87 9.23 -14.32
CA ASN A 81 5.84 9.24 -15.38
C ASN A 81 4.69 10.24 -15.13
N ARG A 82 4.77 11.06 -14.07
CA ARG A 82 3.77 12.09 -13.70
C ARG A 82 2.32 11.58 -13.72
N VAL A 83 2.09 10.41 -13.15
CA VAL A 83 0.79 9.74 -13.20
C VAL A 83 -0.16 10.26 -12.11
N THR A 84 -1.46 10.20 -12.37
CA THR A 84 -2.49 10.56 -11.37
C THR A 84 -2.60 9.52 -10.27
N PHE A 85 -2.52 8.26 -10.66
CA PHE A 85 -2.74 7.10 -9.80
C PHE A 85 -1.86 5.97 -10.29
N ALA A 86 -1.20 5.24 -9.39
CA ALA A 86 -0.50 4.00 -9.69
C ALA A 86 -0.59 3.02 -8.53
N VAL A 87 -0.60 1.72 -8.87
CA VAL A 87 -0.50 0.61 -7.93
C VAL A 87 0.45 -0.45 -8.44
N ASN A 88 1.00 -1.24 -7.52
CA ASN A 88 1.67 -2.48 -7.85
C ASN A 88 0.68 -3.46 -8.52
N ALA A 89 1.18 -4.34 -9.39
CA ALA A 89 0.33 -5.20 -10.20
C ALA A 89 0.56 -6.69 -9.99
N SER A 90 1.49 -7.29 -10.74
CA SER A 90 1.61 -8.74 -10.85
C SER A 90 2.53 -9.36 -9.81
N ILE A 91 2.46 -10.69 -9.66
CA ILE A 91 3.49 -11.41 -8.90
C ILE A 91 4.78 -11.48 -9.71
N PHE A 92 5.89 -11.61 -8.99
CA PHE A 92 7.21 -11.62 -9.60
C PHE A 92 8.19 -12.48 -8.80
N ASN A 93 9.32 -12.80 -9.43
CA ASN A 93 10.42 -13.48 -8.75
C ASN A 93 11.14 -12.47 -7.85
N THR A 94 11.03 -12.62 -6.53
CA THR A 94 11.60 -11.66 -5.58
C THR A 94 13.13 -11.57 -5.61
N THR A 95 13.81 -12.56 -6.21
CA THR A 95 15.26 -12.58 -6.38
C THR A 95 15.66 -11.92 -7.71
N THR A 96 15.12 -12.36 -8.84
CA THR A 96 15.50 -11.83 -10.17
C THR A 96 14.77 -10.54 -10.55
N LYS A 97 13.72 -10.19 -9.79
CA LYS A 97 12.82 -9.06 -10.01
C LYS A 97 11.99 -9.13 -11.30
N GLU A 98 11.89 -10.31 -11.92
CA GLU A 98 11.17 -10.47 -13.19
C GLU A 98 9.70 -10.87 -12.99
N ILE A 99 8.84 -10.34 -13.86
CA ILE A 99 7.40 -10.71 -13.92
C ILE A 99 7.25 -12.22 -14.09
N THR A 100 6.27 -12.81 -13.38
CA THR A 100 6.08 -14.26 -13.35
C THR A 100 4.67 -14.65 -13.76
N GLY A 101 4.56 -15.61 -14.67
CA GLY A 101 3.28 -16.12 -15.18
C GLY A 101 3.04 -15.70 -16.62
N THR A 102 1.77 -15.60 -16.99
CA THR A 102 1.35 -15.17 -18.32
C THR A 102 1.06 -13.68 -18.33
N HIS A 103 1.68 -12.95 -19.26
CA HIS A 103 1.55 -11.50 -19.39
C HIS A 103 1.37 -11.07 -20.85
N ILE A 104 0.36 -10.23 -21.07
CA ILE A 104 0.09 -9.54 -22.34
C ILE A 104 0.19 -8.04 -22.09
N PHE A 105 0.85 -7.32 -23.00
CA PHE A 105 0.92 -5.86 -22.99
C PHE A 105 0.62 -5.31 -24.37
N ASN A 106 -0.36 -4.41 -24.48
CA ASN A 106 -0.79 -3.81 -25.74
C ASN A 106 -0.96 -4.84 -26.88
N SER A 107 -1.68 -5.93 -26.57
CA SER A 107 -1.97 -7.06 -27.46
C SER A 107 -0.75 -7.86 -27.91
N GLN A 108 0.41 -7.68 -27.27
CA GLN A 108 1.61 -8.49 -27.47
C GLN A 108 1.85 -9.40 -26.27
N ILE A 109 2.23 -10.66 -26.54
CA ILE A 109 2.59 -11.62 -25.50
C ILE A 109 4.01 -11.30 -25.02
N LEU A 110 4.16 -10.91 -23.76
CA LEU A 110 5.46 -10.62 -23.15
C LEU A 110 6.09 -11.86 -22.51
N ASN A 111 5.25 -12.67 -21.88
CA ASN A 111 5.66 -13.89 -21.19
C ASN A 111 4.48 -14.86 -21.16
N GLU A 112 4.75 -16.16 -21.19
CA GLU A 112 3.74 -17.20 -21.07
C GLU A 112 4.27 -18.34 -20.21
N ASN A 113 3.57 -18.63 -19.11
CA ASN A 113 3.85 -19.77 -18.26
C ASN A 113 2.54 -20.47 -17.87
N LYS A 114 2.19 -21.51 -18.63
CA LYS A 114 0.96 -22.30 -18.43
C LYS A 114 1.05 -23.29 -17.27
N THR A 115 2.25 -23.60 -16.78
CA THR A 115 2.43 -24.59 -15.72
C THR A 115 2.21 -23.97 -14.34
N LEU A 116 2.38 -22.65 -14.22
CA LEU A 116 2.09 -21.91 -13.00
C LEU A 116 0.61 -21.98 -12.65
N GLN A 117 0.30 -22.55 -11.49
CA GLN A 117 -1.07 -22.72 -10.98
C GLN A 117 -1.62 -21.42 -10.36
N ARG A 118 -1.69 -20.36 -11.17
CA ARG A 118 -2.20 -19.03 -10.79
C ARG A 118 -3.17 -18.52 -11.84
N TYR A 119 -4.18 -17.77 -11.38
CA TYR A 119 -5.14 -17.14 -12.29
C TYR A 119 -4.51 -15.93 -12.96
N THR A 120 -5.02 -15.53 -14.12
CA THR A 120 -4.56 -14.35 -14.85
C THR A 120 -5.69 -13.33 -14.95
N LEU A 121 -5.42 -12.07 -14.60
CA LEU A 121 -6.32 -10.94 -14.85
C LEU A 121 -6.22 -10.56 -16.33
N GLY A 122 -7.37 -10.49 -17.00
CA GLY A 122 -7.51 -9.95 -18.36
C GLY A 122 -8.12 -8.55 -18.34
N ILE A 123 -7.61 -7.68 -19.19
CA ILE A 123 -8.07 -6.29 -19.32
C ILE A 123 -8.33 -6.01 -20.81
N LYS A 124 -9.58 -5.68 -21.15
CA LYS A 124 -9.99 -5.36 -22.52
C LYS A 124 -9.78 -3.89 -22.87
N ALA A 125 -9.95 -3.55 -24.15
CA ALA A 125 -9.71 -2.20 -24.68
C ALA A 125 -10.57 -1.12 -24.00
N ASP A 126 -11.76 -1.47 -23.51
CA ASP A 126 -12.70 -0.57 -22.84
C ASP A 126 -12.67 -0.65 -21.30
N ASN A 127 -11.54 -1.12 -20.75
CA ASN A 127 -11.32 -1.40 -19.32
C ASN A 127 -12.16 -2.55 -18.73
N THR A 128 -12.91 -3.32 -19.54
CA THR A 128 -13.61 -4.50 -19.01
C THR A 128 -12.59 -5.47 -18.40
N LEU A 129 -12.82 -5.85 -17.14
CA LEU A 129 -11.99 -6.81 -16.42
C LEU A 129 -12.56 -8.21 -16.54
N THR A 130 -11.69 -9.20 -16.67
CA THR A 130 -12.05 -10.63 -16.64
C THR A 130 -10.92 -11.42 -15.99
N TYR A 131 -11.13 -12.72 -15.76
CA TYR A 131 -10.10 -13.61 -15.26
C TYR A 131 -10.01 -14.88 -16.11
N TYR A 132 -8.85 -15.52 -16.06
CA TYR A 132 -8.60 -16.80 -16.72
C TYR A 132 -8.09 -17.83 -15.74
N ASN A 133 -8.54 -19.07 -15.92
CA ASN A 133 -8.09 -20.21 -15.14
C ASN A 133 -6.59 -20.49 -15.41
N PRO A 134 -5.87 -21.05 -14.43
CA PRO A 134 -4.51 -21.53 -14.64
C PRO A 134 -4.40 -22.41 -15.90
N GLY A 135 -3.31 -22.26 -16.65
CA GLY A 135 -3.07 -22.99 -17.90
C GLY A 135 -3.75 -22.43 -19.16
N THR A 136 -4.63 -21.42 -19.04
CA THR A 136 -5.18 -20.73 -20.22
C THR A 136 -4.05 -20.06 -21.01
N SER A 137 -4.06 -20.21 -22.34
CA SER A 137 -3.02 -19.63 -23.19
C SER A 137 -3.21 -18.13 -23.41
N ALA A 138 -2.11 -17.39 -23.57
CA ALA A 138 -2.13 -15.98 -23.91
C ALA A 138 -2.87 -15.74 -25.24
N GLN A 139 -2.74 -16.65 -26.21
CA GLN A 139 -3.47 -16.57 -27.48
C GLN A 139 -4.99 -16.65 -27.28
N THR A 140 -5.46 -17.49 -26.35
CA THR A 140 -6.89 -17.56 -25.98
C THR A 140 -7.36 -16.24 -25.37
N MET A 141 -6.55 -15.62 -24.50
CA MET A 141 -6.89 -14.34 -23.88
C MET A 141 -6.95 -13.19 -24.90
N LEU A 142 -6.01 -13.18 -25.87
CA LEU A 142 -6.04 -12.24 -27.00
C LEU A 142 -7.29 -12.43 -27.86
N ALA A 143 -7.68 -13.69 -28.14
CA ALA A 143 -8.88 -14.01 -28.90
C ALA A 143 -10.18 -13.60 -28.19
N ASP A 144 -10.21 -13.59 -26.85
CA ASP A 144 -11.31 -13.01 -26.05
C ASP A 144 -11.28 -11.46 -26.00
N GLY A 145 -10.32 -10.82 -26.68
CA GLY A 145 -10.23 -9.37 -26.82
C GLY A 145 -9.49 -8.67 -25.67
N CYS A 146 -8.71 -9.40 -24.87
CA CYS A 146 -7.81 -8.77 -23.91
C CYS A 146 -6.66 -8.07 -24.65
N VAL A 147 -6.41 -6.81 -24.28
CA VAL A 147 -5.26 -6.04 -24.76
C VAL A 147 -4.14 -6.03 -23.73
N ASN A 148 -4.45 -6.26 -22.46
CA ASN A 148 -3.46 -6.50 -21.42
C ASN A 148 -3.89 -7.72 -20.59
N ALA A 149 -2.90 -8.44 -20.06
CA ALA A 149 -3.13 -9.52 -19.11
C ALA A 149 -1.94 -9.64 -18.17
N LEU A 150 -2.18 -9.98 -16.90
CA LEU A 150 -1.12 -10.17 -15.90
C LEU A 150 -1.51 -11.25 -14.91
N THR A 151 -0.55 -12.07 -14.51
CA THR A 151 -0.76 -13.13 -13.53
C THR A 151 -0.50 -12.60 -12.13
N ALA A 152 -1.45 -12.80 -11.21
CA ALA A 152 -1.24 -12.58 -9.78
C ALA A 152 -1.83 -13.75 -8.99
N PHE A 153 -2.88 -13.53 -8.19
CA PHE A 153 -3.42 -14.58 -7.33
C PHE A 153 -4.73 -15.18 -7.87
N THR A 154 -5.87 -14.59 -7.54
CA THR A 154 -7.20 -15.20 -7.73
C THR A 154 -8.28 -14.13 -7.97
N PRO A 155 -9.35 -14.45 -8.72
CA PRO A 155 -10.57 -13.65 -8.65
C PRO A 155 -11.18 -13.80 -7.24
N LEU A 156 -11.87 -12.76 -6.79
CA LEU A 156 -12.55 -12.69 -5.49
C LEU A 156 -14.07 -12.59 -5.66
N ILE A 157 -14.52 -11.79 -6.62
CA ILE A 157 -15.92 -11.51 -6.91
C ILE A 157 -16.14 -11.65 -8.42
N THR A 158 -17.22 -12.30 -8.82
CA THR A 158 -17.69 -12.36 -10.20
C THR A 158 -19.21 -12.19 -10.23
N ASN A 159 -19.73 -11.37 -11.15
CA ASN A 159 -21.16 -11.06 -11.27
C ASN A 159 -21.81 -10.64 -9.93
N GLY A 160 -21.10 -9.85 -9.13
CA GLY A 160 -21.60 -9.34 -7.85
C GLY A 160 -21.73 -10.40 -6.75
N VAL A 161 -21.13 -11.59 -6.92
CA VAL A 161 -21.08 -12.64 -5.89
C VAL A 161 -19.65 -13.10 -5.64
N ALA A 162 -19.37 -13.53 -4.41
CA ALA A 162 -18.08 -14.12 -4.08
C ALA A 162 -17.83 -15.38 -4.93
N VAL A 163 -16.58 -15.59 -5.36
CA VAL A 163 -16.22 -16.84 -6.03
C VAL A 163 -16.31 -18.04 -5.07
N SER A 164 -16.39 -19.25 -5.61
CA SER A 164 -16.44 -20.48 -4.82
C SER A 164 -15.21 -20.62 -3.91
N GLN A 165 -15.40 -21.22 -2.73
CA GLN A 165 -14.32 -21.48 -1.77
C GLN A 165 -13.14 -22.23 -2.40
N SER A 166 -13.39 -23.18 -3.32
CA SER A 166 -12.34 -23.91 -4.03
C SER A 166 -11.39 -23.03 -4.85
N ILE A 167 -11.85 -21.86 -5.33
CA ILE A 167 -11.01 -20.88 -6.03
C ILE A 167 -10.17 -20.12 -5.00
N LEU A 168 -10.78 -19.69 -3.88
CA LEU A 168 -10.07 -18.97 -2.82
C LEU A 168 -8.97 -19.84 -2.19
N ASP A 169 -9.23 -21.14 -2.01
CA ASP A 169 -8.30 -22.10 -1.42
C ASP A 169 -7.04 -22.34 -2.27
N THR A 170 -7.05 -21.96 -3.56
CA THR A 170 -5.83 -21.99 -4.40
C THR A 170 -4.77 -20.97 -3.97
N ASN A 171 -5.18 -19.96 -3.20
CA ASN A 171 -4.31 -18.97 -2.59
C ASN A 171 -4.27 -19.19 -1.08
N ALA A 172 -3.33 -20.00 -0.59
CA ALA A 172 -3.15 -20.25 0.85
C ALA A 172 -2.99 -18.96 1.68
N ASN A 173 -2.42 -17.90 1.09
CA ASN A 173 -2.30 -16.60 1.76
C ASN A 173 -3.65 -15.92 2.00
N GLY A 174 -4.71 -16.32 1.31
CA GLY A 174 -6.07 -15.76 1.46
C GLY A 174 -6.66 -15.96 2.87
N SER A 175 -6.22 -17.00 3.57
CA SER A 175 -6.59 -17.32 4.95
C SER A 175 -5.68 -16.69 6.02
N VAL A 176 -4.71 -15.87 5.61
CA VAL A 176 -3.78 -15.17 6.51
C VAL A 176 -3.96 -13.67 6.38
N ARG A 177 -3.92 -12.94 7.51
CA ARG A 177 -4.01 -11.47 7.47
C ARG A 177 -2.77 -10.88 6.85
N ASN A 178 -2.95 -10.10 5.78
CA ASN A 178 -1.87 -9.45 5.04
C ASN A 178 -2.32 -8.08 4.54
N PRO A 179 -1.38 -7.16 4.23
CA PRO A 179 -1.66 -6.09 3.29
C PRO A 179 -2.15 -6.68 1.97
N ARG A 180 -3.18 -6.08 1.38
CA ARG A 180 -3.83 -6.55 0.15
C ARG A 180 -3.90 -5.42 -0.86
N GLN A 181 -3.66 -5.77 -2.12
CA GLN A 181 -3.93 -4.93 -3.27
C GLN A 181 -4.95 -5.66 -4.16
N VAL A 182 -6.05 -5.00 -4.50
CA VAL A 182 -7.12 -5.58 -5.32
C VAL A 182 -7.55 -4.57 -6.37
N ILE A 183 -7.82 -5.06 -7.57
CA ILE A 183 -8.56 -4.33 -8.59
C ILE A 183 -9.96 -4.92 -8.73
N GLY A 184 -10.95 -4.07 -8.89
CA GLY A 184 -12.33 -4.45 -9.13
C GLY A 184 -13.03 -3.50 -10.10
N GLN A 185 -14.26 -3.86 -10.42
CA GLN A 185 -15.07 -3.14 -11.38
C GLN A 185 -16.54 -3.15 -10.95
N MET A 186 -17.18 -1.99 -11.04
CA MET A 186 -18.62 -1.82 -10.82
C MET A 186 -19.42 -2.11 -12.10
N ALA A 187 -20.75 -2.20 -11.97
CA ALA A 187 -21.64 -2.49 -13.11
C ALA A 187 -21.55 -1.43 -14.24
N ASN A 188 -21.28 -0.18 -13.89
CA ASN A 188 -21.08 0.93 -14.83
C ASN A 188 -19.65 0.99 -15.42
N LYS A 189 -18.84 -0.05 -15.19
CA LYS A 189 -17.41 -0.19 -15.56
C LYS A 189 -16.44 0.70 -14.78
N ASP A 190 -16.90 1.49 -13.81
CA ASP A 190 -15.98 2.23 -12.94
C ASP A 190 -15.03 1.25 -12.25
N LEU A 191 -13.76 1.62 -12.21
CA LEU A 191 -12.70 0.79 -11.65
C LEU A 191 -12.53 1.12 -10.18
N VAL A 192 -12.32 0.08 -9.38
CA VAL A 192 -12.13 0.15 -7.94
C VAL A 192 -10.78 -0.45 -7.60
N PHE A 193 -9.97 0.26 -6.85
CA PHE A 193 -8.73 -0.24 -6.29
C PHE A 193 -8.85 -0.26 -4.78
N PHE A 194 -8.61 -1.42 -4.19
CA PHE A 194 -8.64 -1.61 -2.76
C PHE A 194 -7.23 -1.91 -2.26
N THR A 195 -6.85 -1.19 -1.23
CA THR A 195 -5.53 -1.28 -0.60
C THR A 195 -5.73 -1.29 0.90
N CYS A 196 -5.23 -2.30 1.60
CA CYS A 196 -5.28 -2.31 3.06
C CYS A 196 -3.89 -2.38 3.67
N GLU A 197 -3.78 -1.84 4.87
CA GLU A 197 -2.62 -2.04 5.72
C GLU A 197 -2.49 -3.51 6.13
N GLY A 198 -1.38 -3.86 6.77
CA GLY A 198 -1.21 -5.17 7.40
C GLY A 198 0.15 -5.37 8.05
N ARG A 199 0.27 -6.44 8.85
CA ARG A 199 1.51 -6.83 9.56
C ARG A 199 2.13 -5.72 10.44
N LYS A 200 1.30 -4.88 11.05
CA LYS A 200 1.72 -3.85 12.02
C LYS A 200 0.92 -3.96 13.33
N PRO A 201 1.42 -3.44 14.46
CA PRO A 201 0.80 -3.61 15.79
C PRO A 201 -0.70 -3.26 15.87
N ASP A 202 -1.17 -2.28 15.10
CA ASP A 202 -2.57 -1.81 15.03
C ASP A 202 -3.24 -2.06 13.68
N GLN A 203 -2.54 -2.75 12.77
CA GLN A 203 -2.99 -3.07 11.42
C GLN A 203 -2.61 -4.52 11.10
N ALA A 204 -3.43 -5.47 11.54
CA ALA A 204 -3.14 -6.89 11.33
C ALA A 204 -3.15 -7.27 9.83
N GLY A 205 -4.01 -6.62 9.05
CA GLY A 205 -4.26 -6.94 7.66
C GLY A 205 -5.56 -7.72 7.48
N MET A 206 -5.87 -8.01 6.22
CA MET A 206 -7.16 -8.59 5.85
C MET A 206 -7.03 -9.99 5.28
N LEU A 207 -8.05 -10.80 5.57
CA LEU A 207 -8.33 -12.07 4.91
C LEU A 207 -9.06 -11.79 3.59
N ASP A 208 -9.04 -12.73 2.65
CA ASP A 208 -9.77 -12.57 1.38
C ASP A 208 -11.28 -12.35 1.64
N LYS A 209 -11.84 -13.04 2.63
CA LYS A 209 -13.25 -12.86 3.04
C LYS A 209 -13.58 -11.46 3.58
N ASP A 210 -12.62 -10.79 4.22
CA ASP A 210 -12.82 -9.43 4.73
C ASP A 210 -12.92 -8.47 3.56
N VAL A 211 -12.00 -8.60 2.59
CA VAL A 211 -11.99 -7.79 1.36
C VAL A 211 -13.25 -8.03 0.52
N ILE A 212 -13.64 -9.29 0.31
CA ILE A 212 -14.87 -9.65 -0.41
C ILE A 212 -16.09 -8.99 0.21
N ARG A 213 -16.26 -9.11 1.54
CA ARG A 213 -17.38 -8.50 2.27
C ARG A 213 -17.43 -6.99 2.04
N ILE A 214 -16.30 -6.30 2.16
CA ILE A 214 -16.22 -4.85 1.98
C ILE A 214 -16.59 -4.45 0.53
N LEU A 215 -16.01 -5.12 -0.46
CA LEU A 215 -16.25 -4.78 -1.87
C LEU A 215 -17.68 -5.08 -2.33
N LEU A 216 -18.27 -6.19 -1.86
CA LEU A 216 -19.68 -6.50 -2.11
C LEU A 216 -20.60 -5.44 -1.50
N ALA A 217 -20.31 -4.95 -0.28
CA ALA A 217 -21.06 -3.87 0.34
C ALA A 217 -20.98 -2.53 -0.43
N LYS A 218 -19.97 -2.36 -1.30
CA LYS A 218 -19.84 -1.22 -2.23
C LYS A 218 -20.35 -1.55 -3.64
N ASN A 219 -21.09 -2.63 -3.83
CA ASN A 219 -21.70 -3.07 -5.11
C ASN A 219 -20.69 -3.40 -6.23
N VAL A 220 -19.46 -3.77 -5.87
CA VAL A 220 -18.45 -4.22 -6.84
C VAL A 220 -18.91 -5.52 -7.49
N GLN A 221 -18.85 -5.59 -8.83
CA GLN A 221 -19.34 -6.71 -9.62
C GLN A 221 -18.24 -7.71 -9.98
N PHE A 222 -17.02 -7.24 -10.11
CA PHE A 222 -15.84 -8.06 -10.35
C PHE A 222 -14.71 -7.60 -9.45
N ALA A 223 -13.94 -8.53 -8.88
CA ALA A 223 -12.73 -8.19 -8.13
C ALA A 223 -11.67 -9.28 -8.30
N TYR A 224 -10.40 -8.87 -8.35
CA TYR A 224 -9.25 -9.75 -8.55
C TYR A 224 -8.07 -9.31 -7.67
N MET A 225 -7.47 -10.27 -6.97
CA MET A 225 -6.36 -10.06 -6.05
C MET A 225 -5.03 -9.91 -6.80
N LEU A 226 -4.45 -8.70 -6.71
CA LEU A 226 -3.12 -8.35 -7.22
C LEU A 226 -2.03 -8.75 -6.22
N ASP A 227 -0.76 -8.46 -6.54
CA ASP A 227 0.33 -8.74 -5.61
C ASP A 227 0.15 -7.99 -4.28
N GLY A 228 0.35 -8.67 -3.16
CA GLY A 228 0.04 -8.17 -1.83
C GLY A 228 1.27 -8.10 -0.93
N GLY A 229 1.05 -8.10 0.38
CA GLY A 229 2.14 -8.11 1.35
C GLY A 229 3.04 -6.88 1.19
N GLY A 230 4.36 -7.07 1.18
CA GLY A 230 5.31 -5.97 1.10
C GLY A 230 5.31 -5.22 -0.23
N SER A 231 4.70 -5.79 -1.26
CA SER A 231 4.53 -5.13 -2.55
C SER A 231 3.34 -4.16 -2.58
N THR A 232 2.47 -4.19 -1.58
CA THR A 232 1.23 -3.39 -1.55
C THR A 232 1.57 -1.91 -1.50
N GLU A 233 1.31 -1.20 -2.59
CA GLU A 233 1.60 0.22 -2.73
C GLU A 233 0.54 0.89 -3.60
N THR A 234 -0.06 1.97 -3.09
CA THR A 234 -0.93 2.86 -3.87
C THR A 234 -0.42 4.28 -3.79
N VAL A 235 -0.24 4.90 -4.95
CA VAL A 235 0.26 6.26 -5.07
C VAL A 235 -0.75 7.11 -5.83
N ILE A 236 -1.06 8.28 -5.29
CA ILE A 236 -2.02 9.22 -5.87
C ILE A 236 -1.35 10.59 -5.92
N ARG A 237 -1.12 11.10 -7.14
CA ARG A 237 -0.49 12.40 -7.38
C ARG A 237 0.80 12.59 -6.55
N GLY A 238 1.71 11.61 -6.63
CA GLY A 238 2.97 11.57 -5.88
C GLY A 238 2.87 11.12 -4.41
N HIS A 239 1.67 11.04 -3.83
CA HIS A 239 1.50 10.65 -2.43
C HIS A 239 1.31 9.14 -2.27
N LEU A 240 2.21 8.49 -1.53
CA LEU A 240 2.00 7.14 -1.05
C LEU A 240 0.87 7.11 -0.01
N MET A 241 -0.10 6.22 -0.20
CA MET A 241 -1.33 6.16 0.59
C MET A 241 -1.21 5.27 1.83
N ASN A 242 -0.65 4.07 1.67
CA ASN A 242 -0.41 3.10 2.74
C ASN A 242 1.04 3.18 3.24
N THR A 243 1.32 2.68 4.44
CA THR A 243 2.73 2.54 4.89
C THR A 243 3.33 1.26 4.31
N PRO A 244 4.58 1.29 3.82
CA PRO A 244 5.33 0.07 3.53
C PRO A 244 5.49 -0.79 4.78
N ILE A 245 5.90 -2.05 4.58
CA ILE A 245 6.22 -2.98 5.68
C ILE A 245 7.65 -3.50 5.64
N ASP A 246 8.35 -3.33 4.51
CA ASP A 246 9.74 -3.74 4.38
C ASP A 246 10.63 -2.75 5.12
N ASP A 247 11.75 -3.25 5.65
CA ASP A 247 12.69 -2.48 6.47
C ASP A 247 11.95 -1.67 7.56
N LYS A 248 11.13 -2.34 8.38
CA LYS A 248 10.36 -1.72 9.47
C LYS A 248 9.43 -0.57 9.02
N GLY A 249 9.01 -0.58 7.76
CA GLY A 249 8.11 0.40 7.17
C GLY A 249 8.79 1.61 6.53
N PHE A 250 10.13 1.61 6.43
CA PHE A 250 10.87 2.68 5.76
C PHE A 250 11.00 2.47 4.26
N THR A 251 11.05 1.21 3.80
CA THR A 251 11.34 0.87 2.41
C THR A 251 10.10 0.48 1.64
N GLU A 252 9.78 1.26 0.61
CA GLU A 252 8.87 0.87 -0.47
C GLU A 252 9.52 -0.26 -1.28
N ARG A 253 8.81 -1.36 -1.52
CA ARG A 253 9.37 -2.52 -2.18
C ARG A 253 9.46 -2.24 -3.69
N PRO A 254 10.64 -2.42 -4.30
CA PRO A 254 10.72 -2.38 -5.76
C PRO A 254 9.89 -3.52 -6.38
N VAL A 255 8.98 -3.15 -7.29
CA VAL A 255 8.15 -4.08 -8.08
C VAL A 255 8.35 -3.85 -9.59
N PRO A 256 8.12 -4.87 -10.44
CA PRO A 256 8.47 -4.76 -11.85
C PRO A 256 7.37 -4.18 -12.74
N ASP A 257 6.10 -4.18 -12.32
CA ASP A 257 5.01 -3.71 -13.15
C ASP A 257 3.87 -3.06 -12.37
N PHE A 258 3.16 -2.18 -13.07
CA PHE A 258 2.25 -1.20 -12.50
C PHE A 258 0.94 -1.13 -13.29
N LEU A 259 -0.16 -0.85 -12.58
CA LEU A 259 -1.41 -0.39 -13.18
C LEU A 259 -1.60 1.08 -12.81
N TYR A 260 -1.93 1.92 -13.78
CA TYR A 260 -1.93 3.37 -13.55
C TYR A 260 -2.90 4.13 -14.46
N PHE A 261 -3.18 5.37 -14.08
CA PHE A 261 -3.87 6.35 -14.89
C PHE A 261 -3.06 7.65 -14.96
N SER A 262 -3.00 8.24 -16.16
CA SER A 262 -2.34 9.52 -16.40
C SER A 262 -3.04 10.26 -17.52
N ASN A 263 -3.03 11.59 -17.42
CA ASN A 263 -3.30 12.45 -18.56
C ASN A 263 -2.05 12.56 -19.44
N GLU A 264 -2.26 12.95 -20.69
CA GLU A 264 -1.16 13.48 -21.50
C GLU A 264 -0.88 14.91 -21.05
N MET A 265 0.39 15.21 -20.78
CA MET A 265 0.82 16.53 -20.35
C MET A 265 0.92 17.43 -21.58
N GLN A 266 0.01 18.40 -21.71
CA GLN A 266 -0.10 19.20 -22.94
C GLN A 266 0.67 20.52 -22.85
N ILE A 267 0.78 21.09 -21.66
CA ILE A 267 1.41 22.40 -21.45
C ILE A 267 2.46 22.37 -20.33
N PRO A 268 3.49 23.25 -20.37
CA PRO A 268 4.54 23.30 -19.34
C PRO A 268 4.01 23.43 -17.91
N ARG A 269 2.91 24.18 -17.72
CA ARG A 269 2.24 24.34 -16.42
C ARG A 269 1.83 22.99 -15.82
N ASP A 270 1.40 22.03 -16.63
CA ASP A 270 1.01 20.72 -16.12
C ASP A 270 2.22 20.01 -15.53
N ILE A 271 3.37 20.12 -16.19
CA ILE A 271 4.64 19.56 -15.71
C ILE A 271 5.00 20.19 -14.37
N ASP A 272 4.89 21.52 -14.24
CA ASP A 272 5.15 22.22 -12.98
C ASP A 272 4.21 21.75 -11.86
N LEU A 273 2.92 21.59 -12.14
CA LEU A 273 1.94 21.07 -11.17
C LEU A 273 2.28 19.63 -10.75
N ALA A 274 2.69 18.77 -11.69
CA ALA A 274 3.09 17.41 -11.36
C ALA A 274 4.35 17.38 -10.48
N ASN A 275 5.34 18.21 -10.79
CA ASN A 275 6.56 18.33 -9.98
C ASN A 275 6.26 18.83 -8.56
N ILE A 276 5.35 19.81 -8.40
CA ILE A 276 4.90 20.29 -7.07
C ILE A 276 4.26 19.14 -6.27
N HIS A 277 3.41 18.34 -6.91
CA HIS A 277 2.77 17.19 -6.25
C HIS A 277 3.78 16.11 -5.85
N GLU A 278 4.78 15.87 -6.69
CA GLU A 278 5.93 15.02 -6.37
C GLU A 278 6.67 15.55 -5.13
N ASP A 279 7.03 16.83 -5.09
CA ASP A 279 7.74 17.44 -3.96
C ASP A 279 6.95 17.30 -2.65
N ILE A 280 5.64 17.57 -2.67
CA ILE A 280 4.78 17.40 -1.50
C ILE A 280 4.71 15.91 -1.11
N GLY A 281 4.67 15.00 -2.08
CA GLY A 281 4.77 13.56 -1.87
C GLY A 281 6.05 13.15 -1.15
N GLU A 282 7.20 13.68 -1.56
CA GLU A 282 8.48 13.43 -0.91
C GLU A 282 8.54 13.99 0.51
N VAL A 283 8.04 15.22 0.71
CA VAL A 283 7.97 15.85 2.04
C VAL A 283 7.10 15.00 2.97
N LYS A 284 5.93 14.54 2.50
CA LYS A 284 5.08 13.64 3.26
C LYS A 284 5.81 12.33 3.60
N LYS A 285 6.48 11.71 2.63
CA LYS A 285 7.25 10.48 2.89
C LYS A 285 8.34 10.68 3.93
N LYS A 286 9.10 11.77 3.85
CA LYS A 286 10.11 12.13 4.87
C LYS A 286 9.49 12.36 6.24
N LEU A 287 8.30 12.97 6.30
CA LEU A 287 7.55 13.15 7.54
C LEU A 287 7.09 11.81 8.13
N ASP A 288 6.55 10.92 7.30
CA ASP A 288 6.12 9.58 7.71
C ASP A 288 7.34 8.76 8.20
N ASP A 289 8.47 8.80 7.51
CA ASP A 289 9.74 8.18 7.93
C ASP A 289 10.27 8.81 9.23
N THR A 290 10.17 10.12 9.38
CA THR A 290 10.57 10.77 10.63
C THR A 290 9.68 10.31 11.78
N THR A 291 8.37 10.20 11.55
CA THR A 291 7.40 9.71 12.53
C THR A 291 7.69 8.25 12.90
N ASN A 292 8.01 7.41 11.92
CA ASN A 292 8.39 6.01 12.13
C ASN A 292 9.73 5.87 12.86
N SER A 293 10.72 6.74 12.57
CA SER A 293 12.07 6.69 13.17
C SER A 293 12.16 7.29 14.56
N ILE A 294 11.32 8.29 14.87
CA ILE A 294 11.19 8.83 16.24
C ILE A 294 10.64 7.79 17.21
N GLY A 295 9.98 6.73 16.70
CA GLY A 295 9.64 5.55 17.50
C GLY A 295 8.65 5.86 18.62
N GLU A 296 7.39 5.49 18.41
CA GLU A 296 6.51 5.08 19.52
C GLU A 296 6.26 6.08 20.65
N PHE A 297 6.04 7.36 20.32
CA PHE A 297 5.02 8.08 21.07
C PHE A 297 3.65 7.64 20.53
N SER A 298 3.29 6.38 20.79
CA SER A 298 1.95 5.89 20.46
C SER A 298 0.92 6.83 21.13
N PRO A 299 -0.12 7.28 20.41
CA PRO A 299 -1.19 8.07 21.03
C PRO A 299 -1.95 7.28 22.10
N THR A 300 -1.75 5.95 22.14
CA THR A 300 -2.29 5.04 23.15
C THR A 300 -1.17 4.37 23.93
N THR A 301 -1.27 4.35 25.24
CA THR A 301 -0.26 3.71 26.10
C THR A 301 -0.23 2.19 25.87
N LYS A 302 0.92 1.62 25.49
CA LYS A 302 1.10 0.16 25.35
C LYS A 302 1.16 -0.48 26.74
N VAL A 303 0.17 -1.29 27.11
CA VAL A 303 0.16 -2.04 28.38
C VAL A 303 0.85 -3.39 28.20
N VAL A 304 1.85 -3.71 29.03
CA VAL A 304 2.65 -4.94 28.93
C VAL A 304 2.67 -5.74 30.23
N THR A 305 2.95 -7.04 30.11
CA THR A 305 3.05 -7.99 31.25
C THR A 305 4.49 -8.32 31.65
N SER A 306 5.48 -7.87 30.88
CA SER A 306 6.90 -8.04 31.16
C SER A 306 7.69 -6.86 30.62
N LEU A 307 8.52 -6.25 31.47
CA LEU A 307 9.52 -5.26 31.05
C LEU A 307 10.82 -5.91 30.57
N ASN A 308 11.03 -7.19 30.86
CA ASN A 308 12.28 -7.88 30.51
C ASN A 308 12.35 -8.22 29.02
N ASP A 309 11.19 -8.45 28.40
CA ASP A 309 11.05 -8.92 27.03
C ASP A 309 10.90 -7.79 26.01
N LEU A 310 10.92 -6.53 26.45
CA LEU A 310 10.78 -5.38 25.56
C LEU A 310 11.95 -5.30 24.57
N LYS A 311 11.61 -5.17 23.29
CA LYS A 311 12.56 -5.03 22.17
C LYS A 311 12.37 -3.75 21.36
N GLU A 312 11.23 -3.07 21.49
CA GLU A 312 10.91 -1.86 20.74
C GLU A 312 11.05 -0.61 21.61
N ASN A 313 11.63 0.47 21.07
CA ASN A 313 11.77 1.76 21.76
C ASN A 313 10.40 2.38 22.00
N GLY A 314 10.04 2.82 23.21
CA GLY A 314 8.75 3.47 23.42
C GLY A 314 8.40 3.74 24.88
N ILE A 315 7.17 4.21 25.11
CA ILE A 315 6.60 4.39 26.45
C ILE A 315 5.55 3.30 26.72
N TYR A 316 5.76 2.58 27.81
CA TYR A 316 4.97 1.42 28.20
C TYR A 316 4.31 1.64 29.55
N TRP A 317 3.13 1.04 29.75
CA TRP A 317 2.51 0.91 31.06
C TRP A 317 2.58 -0.53 31.53
N VAL A 318 2.85 -0.71 32.82
CA VAL A 318 3.01 -2.03 33.41
C VAL A 318 2.47 -2.05 34.83
N ASN A 319 1.75 -3.12 35.19
CA ASN A 319 1.24 -3.34 36.53
C ASN A 319 2.37 -3.86 37.46
N GLY A 320 2.29 -3.62 38.76
CA GLY A 320 3.28 -4.10 39.74
C GLY A 320 3.42 -5.62 39.82
N GLN A 321 2.44 -6.39 39.36
CA GLN A 321 2.55 -7.86 39.33
C GLN A 321 3.25 -8.41 38.08
N SER A 322 3.62 -7.54 37.14
CA SER A 322 4.29 -7.91 35.90
C SER A 322 5.78 -8.18 36.10
N GLU A 323 6.38 -8.92 35.18
CA GLU A 323 7.79 -9.28 35.28
C GLU A 323 8.71 -8.07 35.05
N GLY A 324 9.79 -7.98 35.83
CA GLY A 324 10.85 -7.00 35.61
C GLY A 324 10.53 -5.59 36.09
N VAL A 325 9.42 -5.38 36.78
CA VAL A 325 9.07 -4.08 37.38
C VAL A 325 9.99 -3.72 38.56
N PRO A 326 10.15 -2.42 38.89
CA PRO A 326 10.97 -2.00 40.02
C PRO A 326 10.48 -2.53 41.38
N ASN A 327 9.17 -2.59 41.59
CA ASN A 327 8.53 -3.27 42.71
C ASN A 327 7.06 -3.56 42.40
N SER A 328 6.44 -4.40 43.24
CA SER A 328 5.07 -4.87 43.06
C SER A 328 3.97 -3.99 43.65
N GLU A 329 4.36 -2.91 44.33
CA GLU A 329 3.44 -2.01 45.02
C GLU A 329 2.94 -0.87 44.12
N SER A 330 3.61 -0.61 43.00
CA SER A 330 3.27 0.45 42.05
C SER A 330 3.00 -0.12 40.66
N ALA A 331 2.10 0.51 39.91
CA ALA A 331 2.16 0.47 38.45
C ALA A 331 3.23 1.46 37.96
N TRP A 332 3.71 1.27 36.74
CA TRP A 332 4.81 2.07 36.20
C TRP A 332 4.54 2.51 34.77
N SER A 333 4.88 3.77 34.49
CA SER A 333 5.12 4.25 33.13
C SER A 333 6.61 4.13 32.85
N VAL A 334 7.00 3.43 31.79
CA VAL A 334 8.39 3.06 31.50
C VAL A 334 8.78 3.53 30.11
N LEU A 335 9.78 4.42 30.03
CA LEU A 335 10.49 4.71 28.79
C LEU A 335 11.53 3.61 28.57
N HIS A 336 11.43 2.91 27.45
CA HIS A 336 12.39 1.89 27.02
C HIS A 336 13.15 2.36 25.79
N ILE A 337 14.48 2.25 25.84
CA ILE A 337 15.39 2.59 24.75
C ILE A 337 16.26 1.38 24.46
N GLN A 338 15.94 0.68 23.38
CA GLN A 338 16.73 -0.36 22.73
C GLN A 338 17.75 0.26 21.76
N HIS A 339 19.03 0.16 22.10
CA HIS A 339 20.13 0.60 21.24
C HIS A 339 20.57 -0.53 20.27
N SER A 340 20.68 -1.76 20.76
CA SER A 340 20.98 -2.95 19.95
C SER A 340 20.45 -4.20 20.63
N GLU A 341 20.50 -5.39 20.00
CA GLU A 341 19.90 -6.64 20.51
C GLU A 341 20.11 -6.89 22.03
N TRP A 342 21.29 -6.55 22.55
CA TRP A 342 21.68 -6.77 23.95
C TRP A 342 21.94 -5.48 24.75
N ASN A 343 21.68 -4.30 24.17
CA ASN A 343 21.88 -3.01 24.83
C ASN A 343 20.56 -2.25 24.91
N ALA A 344 20.04 -2.11 26.13
CA ALA A 344 18.84 -1.34 26.40
C ALA A 344 18.96 -0.55 27.71
N LEU A 345 18.19 0.54 27.79
CA LEU A 345 18.01 1.39 28.96
C LEU A 345 16.51 1.52 29.24
N GLN A 346 16.13 1.47 30.51
CA GLN A 346 14.78 1.76 30.98
C GLN A 346 14.80 2.85 32.04
N LEU A 347 13.83 3.76 31.95
CA LEU A 347 13.51 4.78 32.95
C LEU A 347 12.03 4.61 33.34
N ALA A 348 11.76 4.41 34.62
CA ALA A 348 10.44 4.12 35.15
C ALA A 348 9.95 5.21 36.10
N ILE A 349 8.74 5.69 35.84
CA ILE A 349 8.01 6.67 36.64
C ILE A 349 6.91 5.93 37.40
N PRO A 350 6.88 6.00 38.75
CA PRO A 350 5.88 5.28 39.53
C PRO A 350 4.51 5.94 39.38
N TYR A 351 3.48 5.11 39.20
CA TYR A 351 2.09 5.49 39.43
C TYR A 351 1.65 4.95 40.79
N HIS A 352 1.82 5.78 41.81
CA HIS A 352 1.45 5.49 43.18
C HIS A 352 1.11 6.79 43.92
N TRP A 353 0.17 6.74 44.86
CA TRP A 353 -0.37 7.92 45.53
C TRP A 353 0.64 8.65 46.45
N SER A 354 1.71 7.98 46.87
CA SER A 354 2.73 8.54 47.79
C SER A 354 4.19 8.24 47.42
N LYS A 355 4.44 7.45 46.37
CA LYS A 355 5.81 7.11 45.95
C LYS A 355 6.13 7.85 44.66
N ASN A 356 7.21 8.61 44.66
CA ASN A 356 7.60 9.49 43.55
C ASN A 356 9.04 9.26 43.05
N THR A 357 9.73 8.22 43.53
CA THR A 357 11.11 7.92 43.13
C THR A 357 11.15 7.36 41.71
N LEU A 358 11.86 8.06 40.83
CA LEU A 358 12.19 7.57 39.49
C LEU A 358 13.21 6.45 39.59
N MET A 359 13.04 5.42 38.76
CA MET A 359 13.93 4.26 38.73
C MET A 359 14.56 4.12 37.36
N SER A 360 15.83 3.71 37.27
CA SER A 360 16.48 3.34 36.01
C SER A 360 17.10 1.96 36.09
N ARG A 361 17.22 1.28 34.94
CA ARG A 361 18.07 0.10 34.77
C ARG A 361 18.54 -0.01 33.34
N ARG A 362 19.57 -0.80 33.09
CA ARG A 362 20.07 -1.11 31.74
C ARG A 362 20.42 -2.59 31.64
N THR A 363 20.63 -3.08 30.43
CA THR A 363 21.17 -4.43 30.24
C THR A 363 22.68 -4.48 30.49
N ASP A 364 23.16 -5.63 30.94
CA ASP A 364 24.55 -6.03 30.87
C ASP A 364 24.81 -6.68 29.50
N PRO A 365 25.60 -6.05 28.61
CA PRO A 365 25.87 -6.59 27.29
C PRO A 365 26.73 -7.87 27.31
N LYS A 366 27.46 -8.14 28.40
CA LYS A 366 28.26 -9.37 28.55
C LYS A 366 27.41 -10.53 29.02
N GLU A 367 26.59 -10.31 30.04
CA GLU A 367 25.77 -11.36 30.64
C GLU A 367 24.40 -11.54 29.96
N LYS A 368 24.03 -10.62 29.05
CA LYS A 368 22.75 -10.63 28.33
C LYS A 368 21.54 -10.61 29.27
N LYS A 369 21.66 -9.89 30.39
CA LYS A 369 20.64 -9.78 31.45
C LYS A 369 20.38 -8.32 31.83
N TRP A 370 19.29 -8.06 32.54
CA TRP A 370 19.02 -6.75 33.12
C TRP A 370 19.79 -6.57 34.43
N PHE A 371 20.42 -5.40 34.60
CA PHE A 371 20.84 -4.97 35.94
C PHE A 371 19.61 -4.70 36.81
N ALA A 372 19.81 -4.75 38.12
CA ALA A 372 18.81 -4.33 39.08
C ALA A 372 18.41 -2.86 38.88
N TRP A 373 17.17 -2.54 39.23
CA TRP A 373 16.69 -1.16 39.28
C TRP A 373 17.44 -0.35 40.33
N ARG A 374 17.73 0.91 39.99
CA ARG A 374 18.32 1.90 40.90
C ARG A 374 17.52 3.19 40.86
N SER A 375 17.44 3.88 41.98
CA SER A 375 16.87 5.22 42.04
C SER A 375 17.69 6.18 41.18
N VAL A 376 17.02 7.14 40.55
CA VAL A 376 17.62 8.23 39.76
C VAL A 376 17.76 9.48 40.59
#